data_AF-A0A2W4KSX8-F1
#
_entry.id   AF-A0A2W4KSX8-F1
#
_cell.length_a   1.000
_cell.length_b   1.000
_cell.length_c   1.000
_cell.angle_alpha   90.00
_cell.angle_beta   90.00
_cell.angle_gamma   90.00
#
_symmetry.space_group_name_H-M   'P 1'
#
loop_
_entity.id
_entity.type
_entity.pdbx_description
1 polymer ?
#
loop_
_entity_poly.entity_id
_entity_poly.type
_entity_poly.pdbx_seq_one_letter_code
_entity_poly.pdbx_strand_id
1 'polypeptide(L)' 'MTTLEEARILVADALERPVHEITPDVALGSAAGWDSLGHMRIVLSLESHLKRTLSADEIIQLKSVPDIAALLEKYSEPAS' A
#
# COMPACT_ATOMS: atom_id res chain seq x y z
N MET A 1 -11.30 -11.95 -2.36
CA MET A 1 -10.84 -10.57 -2.11
C MET A 1 -9.87 -10.24 -3.23
N THR A 2 -9.89 -9.04 -3.80
CA THR A 2 -8.92 -8.65 -4.83
C THR A 2 -7.74 -7.95 -4.17
N THR A 3 -6.56 -8.03 -4.78
CA THR A 3 -5.34 -7.33 -4.34
C THR A 3 -5.55 -5.83 -4.20
N LEU A 4 -6.42 -5.24 -5.02
CA LEU A 4 -6.81 -3.83 -4.93
C LEU A 4 -7.62 -3.50 -3.67
N GLU A 5 -8.56 -4.37 -3.28
CA GLU A 5 -9.34 -4.18 -2.05
C GLU A 5 -8.44 -4.33 -0.81
N GLU A 6 -7.53 -5.30 -0.84
CA GLU A 6 -6.55 -5.52 0.22
C GLU A 6 -5.60 -4.33 0.36
N ALA A 7 -5.08 -3.81 -0.76
CA ALA A 7 -4.27 -2.60 -0.77
C ALA A 7 -4.99 -1.42 -0.13
N ARG A 8 -6.28 -1.20 -0.45
CA ARG A 8 -7.08 -0.13 0.15
C ARG A 8 -7.21 -0.29 1.66
N ILE A 9 -7.43 -1.51 2.14
CA ILE A 9 -7.58 -1.80 3.58
C ILE A 9 -6.26 -1.57 4.31
N LEU A 10 -5.14 -2.03 3.77
CA LEU A 10 -3.80 -1.81 4.34
C LEU A 10 -3.46 -0.33 4.42
N VAL A 11 -3.78 0.43 3.37
CA VAL A 11 -3.59 1.88 3.35
C VAL A 11 -4.48 2.57 4.38
N ALA A 12 -5.76 2.19 4.44
CA ALA A 12 -6.73 2.75 5.38
C ALA A 12 -6.26 2.55 6.83
N ASP A 13 -5.86 1.33 7.17
CA ASP A 13 -5.29 0.97 8.47
C ASP A 13 -4.01 1.76 8.78
N ALA A 14 -3.07 1.76 7.83
CA ALA A 14 -1.81 2.45 8.00
C ALA A 14 -1.95 3.97 8.11
N LEU A 15 -2.98 4.58 7.54
CA LEU A 15 -3.28 6.02 7.67
C LEU A 15 -4.25 6.34 8.81
N GLU A 16 -4.75 5.34 9.54
CA GLU A 16 -5.83 5.51 10.54
C GLU A 16 -7.07 6.21 9.96
N ARG A 17 -7.38 5.92 8.70
CA ARG A 17 -8.53 6.50 7.98
C ARG A 17 -9.51 5.41 7.56
N PRO A 18 -10.80 5.73 7.40
CA PRO A 18 -11.75 4.77 6.88
C PRO A 18 -11.48 4.42 5.41
N VAL A 19 -11.61 3.14 5.06
CA VAL A 19 -11.34 2.61 3.71
C VAL A 19 -12.16 3.27 2.59
N HIS A 20 -13.34 3.81 2.92
CA HIS A 20 -14.18 4.53 1.95
C HIS A 20 -13.59 5.87 1.53
N GLU A 21 -12.70 6.47 2.32
CA GLU A 21 -11.94 7.68 1.95
C GLU A 21 -10.72 7.35 1.10
N ILE A 22 -10.29 6.08 1.07
CA ILE A 22 -9.17 5.63 0.24
C ILE A 22 -9.70 5.32 -1.16
N THR A 23 -9.62 6.28 -2.06
CA THR A 23 -9.98 6.11 -3.48
C THR A 23 -8.75 5.72 -4.32
N PRO A 24 -8.90 4.83 -5.31
CA PRO A 24 -7.78 4.37 -6.15
C PRO A 24 -7.23 5.45 -7.10
N ASP A 25 -8.05 6.46 -7.42
CA ASP A 25 -7.71 7.55 -8.36
C ASP A 25 -7.03 8.74 -7.66
N VAL A 26 -7.10 8.81 -6.33
CA VAL A 26 -6.39 9.84 -5.59
C VAL A 26 -4.91 9.51 -5.65
N ALA A 27 -4.18 10.29 -6.44
CA ALA A 27 -2.73 10.37 -6.38
C ALA A 27 -2.36 10.63 -4.92
N LEU A 28 -1.77 9.61 -4.29
CA LEU A 28 -1.62 9.59 -2.84
C LEU A 28 -0.78 10.78 -2.34
N GLY A 29 0.18 11.26 -3.13
CA GLY A 29 0.93 12.48 -2.83
C GLY A 29 0.13 13.79 -2.76
N SER A 30 -1.16 13.79 -3.10
CA SER A 30 -2.09 14.93 -2.89
C SER A 30 -3.15 14.67 -1.82
N ALA A 31 -3.19 13.45 -1.26
CA ALA A 31 -4.12 13.09 -0.19
C ALA A 31 -3.56 13.51 1.16
N ALA A 32 -4.32 14.32 1.92
CA ALA A 32 -3.98 14.66 3.29
C ALA A 32 -3.81 13.38 4.15
N GLY A 33 -2.57 13.06 4.52
CA GLY A 33 -2.21 11.87 5.29
C GLY A 33 -1.10 11.02 4.68
N TRP A 34 -0.89 11.07 3.36
CA TRP A 34 0.21 10.37 2.67
C TRP A 34 1.39 11.33 2.43
N ASP A 35 1.90 11.89 3.52
CA ASP A 35 3.18 12.60 3.55
C ASP A 35 4.32 11.61 3.84
N SER A 36 5.51 12.10 4.19
CA SER A 36 6.68 11.25 4.52
C SER A 36 6.38 10.22 5.63
N LEU A 37 5.55 10.57 6.62
CA LEU A 37 5.16 9.67 7.72
C LEU A 37 4.12 8.64 7.29
N GLY A 38 3.13 9.03 6.50
CA GLY A 38 2.12 8.12 5.96
C GLY A 38 2.79 7.05 5.11
N HIS A 39 3.64 7.46 4.17
CA HIS A 39 4.39 6.55 3.32
C HIS A 39 5.18 5.50 4.13
N MET A 40 5.87 5.93 5.19
CA MET A 40 6.59 5.02 6.09
C MET A 40 5.66 4.04 6.81
N ARG A 41 4.50 4.48 7.30
CA ARG A 41 3.53 3.61 7.97
C ARG A 41 2.97 2.54 7.03
N ILE A 42 2.72 2.90 5.77
CA ILE A 42 2.31 1.95 4.74
C ILE A 42 3.39 0.92 4.45
N VAL A 43 4.65 1.36 4.31
CA VAL A 43 5.79 0.45 4.12
C VAL A 43 5.85 -0.55 5.27
N LEU A 44 5.80 -0.10 6.52
CA LEU A 44 5.84 -0.98 7.69
C LEU A 44 4.65 -1.96 7.74
N SER A 45 3.45 -1.50 7.36
CA SER A 45 2.25 -2.34 7.30
C SER A 45 2.40 -3.43 6.22
N LEU A 46 2.91 -3.07 5.04
CA LEU A 46 3.18 -4.00 3.95
C LEU A 46 4.28 -5.01 4.32
N GLU A 47 5.36 -4.56 4.95
CA GLU A 47 6.44 -5.44 5.40
C GLU A 47 5.94 -6.46 6.43
N SER A 48 5.10 -5.99 7.37
CA SER A 48 4.47 -6.86 8.37
C SER A 48 3.51 -7.87 7.73
N HIS A 49 2.73 -7.43 6.74
CA HIS A 49 1.78 -8.27 6.01
C HIS A 49 2.50 -9.33 5.15
N LEU A 50 3.52 -8.93 4.41
CA LEU A 50 4.31 -9.79 3.53
C LEU A 50 5.39 -10.60 4.29
N LYS A 51 5.56 -10.33 5.60
CA LYS A 51 6.62 -10.90 6.46
C LYS A 51 8.02 -10.77 5.85
N ARG A 52 8.27 -9.66 5.14
CA ARG A 52 9.53 -9.39 4.45
C ARG A 52 9.81 -7.90 4.47
N THR A 53 11.08 -7.53 4.36
CA THR A 53 11.47 -6.14 4.15
C THR A 53 11.35 -5.74 2.68
N LEU A 54 10.82 -4.56 2.41
CA LEU A 54 10.75 -3.99 1.07
C LEU A 54 12.08 -3.35 0.68
N SER A 55 12.46 -3.50 -0.58
CA SER A 55 13.65 -2.85 -1.12
C SER A 55 13.41 -1.35 -1.29
N ALA A 56 14.47 -0.54 -1.26
CA ALA A 56 14.36 0.90 -1.49
C ALA A 56 13.64 1.25 -2.82
N ASP A 57 13.90 0.47 -3.87
CA ASP A 57 13.23 0.63 -5.16
C ASP A 57 11.71 0.36 -5.04
N GLU A 58 11.32 -0.75 -4.40
CA GLU A 58 9.92 -1.09 -4.15
C GLU A 58 9.23 0.02 -3.36
N ILE A 59 9.87 0.54 -2.30
CA ILE A 59 9.33 1.63 -1.48
C ILE A 59 9.09 2.89 -2.31
N ILE A 60 10.02 3.24 -3.20
CA ILE A 60 9.91 4.42 -4.08
C ILE A 60 8.80 4.23 -5.13
N GLN A 61 8.53 3.00 -5.56
CA GLN A 61 7.44 2.68 -6.49
C GLN A 61 6.04 2.77 -5.86
N LEU A 62 5.91 2.72 -4.53
CA LEU A 62 4.63 2.79 -3.82
C LEU A 62 4.03 4.20 -3.81
N LYS A 63 3.52 4.67 -4.95
CA LYS A 63 2.97 6.03 -5.10
C LYS A 63 1.44 6.06 -5.18
N SER A 64 0.83 4.90 -5.39
CA SER A 64 -0.62 4.74 -5.61
C SER A 64 -1.14 3.46 -4.96
N VAL A 65 -2.43 3.41 -4.64
CA VAL A 65 -3.12 2.16 -4.25
C VAL A 65 -2.89 1.03 -5.27
N PRO A 66 -2.99 1.26 -6.59
CA PRO A 66 -2.67 0.22 -7.58
C PRO A 66 -1.21 -0.27 -7.53
N ASP A 67 -0.22 0.56 -7.16
CA ASP A 67 1.18 0.12 -7.01
C ASP A 67 1.29 -0.91 -5.88
N ILE A 68 0.59 -0.66 -4.77
CA ILE A 68 0.52 -1.58 -3.63
C ILE A 68 -0.17 -2.88 -4.03
N ALA A 69 -1.29 -2.77 -4.76
CA ALA A 69 -2.03 -3.94 -5.23
C ALA A 69 -1.16 -4.82 -6.14
N ALA A 70 -0.42 -4.21 -7.07
CA ALA A 70 0.52 -4.92 -7.94
C ALA A 70 1.66 -5.58 -7.15
N LEU A 71 2.15 -4.92 -6.10
CA LEU A 71 3.12 -5.52 -5.20
C LEU A 71 2.52 -6.74 -4.49
N LEU A 72 1.33 -6.62 -3.90
CA LEU A 72 0.65 -7.72 -3.23
C LEU A 72 0.42 -8.89 -4.20
N GLU A 73 -0.03 -8.63 -5.41
CA GLU A 73 -0.25 -9.65 -6.45
C GLU A 73 1.04 -10.41 -6.78
N LYS A 74 2.13 -9.67 -7.05
CA LYS A 74 3.45 -10.23 -7.35
C LYS A 74 3.96 -11.19 -6.28
N TYR A 75 3.58 -11.01 -5.02
CA TYR A 75 4.02 -11.84 -3.90
C TYR A 75 2.94 -12.76 -3.34
N SER A 76 1.68 -12.60 -3.76
CA SER A 76 0.55 -13.45 -3.40
C SER A 76 0.40 -14.62 -4.36
N GLU A 77 0.86 -14.51 -5.61
CA GLU A 77 0.98 -15.66 -6.49
C GLU A 77 2.17 -16.52 -6.04
N PRO A 78 1.96 -17.81 -5.68
CA PRO A 78 3.08 -18.72 -5.53
C PRO A 78 3.73 -18.82 -6.92
N ALA A 79 5.03 -18.53 -7.00
CA ALA A 79 5.84 -18.82 -8.18
C ALA A 79 5.48 -20.23 -8.67
N SER A 80 4.77 -20.31 -9.79
CA SER A 80 4.37 -21.56 -10.43
C SER A 80 5.58 -22.26 -11.05
#